data_AF-A0A3L6R8A7-F1
#
_entry.id   AF-A0A3L6R8A7-F1
#
_cell.length_a   1.000
_cell.length_b   1.000
_cell.length_c   1.000
_cell.angle_alpha   90.00
_cell.angle_beta   90.00
_cell.angle_gamma   90.00
#
_symmetry.space_group_name_H-M   'P 1'
#
loop_
_entity.id
_entity.type
_entity.pdbx_description
1 polymer ?
#
loop_
_entity_poly.entity_id
_entity_poly.type
_entity_poly.pdbx_seq_one_letter_code
_entity_poly.pdbx_strand_id
1 'polypeptide(L)'
;MLHFIVHNLVGIGPVLILTVDGEGKKCRIISWPWKPSDRVFVGQSQGHLHYMSEYRDDTRQMTELSIWVLQDYHTEEWVLKHSVPFLQLFGRMSCHVEDDDYNVVTIHPDHNMIFFVRHWDLKLKSYDMDSKEVRTLRTLGVGRQNILPYVPYFSESSVLASKH
;
A
#
# COMPACT_ATOMS: atom_id res chain seq x y z
N MET A 1 16.22 4.96 -2.40
CA MET A 1 15.62 4.59 -3.71
C MET A 1 14.17 5.03 -3.66
N LEU A 2 13.71 5.72 -4.71
CA LEU A 2 12.36 6.26 -4.80
C LEU A 2 11.53 5.38 -5.71
N HIS A 3 10.27 5.20 -5.38
CA HIS A 3 9.32 4.41 -6.16
C HIS A 3 8.14 5.30 -6.53
N PHE A 4 7.81 5.35 -7.81
CA PHE A 4 6.70 6.11 -8.36
C PHE A 4 5.74 5.16 -9.05
N ILE A 5 4.44 5.31 -8.80
CA ILE A 5 3.40 4.61 -9.56
C ILE A 5 3.12 5.46 -10.81
N VAL A 6 3.25 4.86 -11.98
CA VAL A 6 2.87 5.48 -13.24
C VAL A 6 1.51 4.95 -13.64
N HIS A 7 0.48 5.78 -13.48
CA HIS A 7 -0.86 5.47 -13.96
C HIS A 7 -0.97 5.77 -15.46
N ASN A 8 -1.37 4.78 -16.24
CA ASN A 8 -1.74 5.01 -17.64
C ASN A 8 -3.14 5.65 -17.69
N LEU A 9 -3.20 6.93 -18.02
CA LEU A 9 -4.44 7.72 -18.08
C LEU A 9 -5.45 7.23 -19.15
N VAL A 10 -5.00 6.37 -20.07
CA VAL A 10 -5.84 5.78 -21.14
C VAL A 10 -6.46 4.44 -20.71
N GLY A 11 -6.15 3.92 -19.51
CA GLY A 11 -6.78 2.73 -18.94
C GLY A 11 -6.42 1.39 -19.60
N ILE A 12 -5.57 1.41 -20.63
CA ILE A 12 -5.17 0.23 -21.40
C ILE A 12 -3.66 0.05 -21.22
N GLY A 13 -3.24 -0.53 -20.10
CA GLY A 13 -1.85 -0.89 -19.87
C GLY A 13 -1.57 -1.40 -18.45
N PRO A 14 -0.48 -2.16 -18.24
CA PRO A 14 -0.07 -2.60 -16.92
C PRO A 14 0.28 -1.40 -16.02
N VAL A 15 0.08 -1.55 -14.70
CA VAL A 15 0.63 -0.59 -13.73
C VAL A 15 2.16 -0.71 -13.78
N LEU A 16 2.82 0.42 -14.02
CA LEU A 16 4.27 0.49 -14.04
C LEU A 16 4.76 1.14 -12.75
N ILE A 17 5.78 0.55 -12.15
CA ILE A 17 6.47 1.14 -11.01
C ILE A 17 7.83 1.62 -11.48
N LEU A 18 8.03 2.94 -11.48
CA LEU A 18 9.31 3.54 -11.80
C LEU A 18 10.13 3.65 -10.52
N THR A 19 11.32 3.07 -10.58
CA THR A 19 12.27 3.03 -9.48
C THR A 19 13.44 3.94 -9.82
N VAL A 20 13.79 4.87 -8.94
CA VAL A 20 14.89 5.82 -9.13
C VAL A 20 15.90 5.68 -8.00
N ASP A 21 17.19 5.63 -8.31
CA ASP A 21 18.23 5.57 -7.29
C ASP A 21 18.27 6.83 -6.41
N GLY A 22 19.00 6.76 -5.28
CA GLY A 22 19.07 7.89 -4.34
C GLY A 22 19.71 9.15 -4.93
N GLU A 23 20.50 9.02 -6.00
CA GLU A 23 21.15 10.13 -6.69
C GLU A 23 20.29 10.74 -7.81
N GLY A 24 19.19 10.10 -8.20
CA GLY A 24 18.35 10.53 -9.32
C GLY A 24 18.95 10.24 -10.71
N LYS A 25 19.97 9.39 -10.82
CA LYS A 25 20.72 9.16 -12.07
C LYS A 25 20.34 7.87 -12.78
N LYS A 26 19.99 6.83 -12.02
CA LYS A 26 19.59 5.53 -12.57
C LYS A 26 18.11 5.32 -12.30
N CYS A 27 17.39 4.91 -13.33
CA CYS A 27 16.00 4.51 -13.20
C CYS A 27 15.78 3.10 -13.78
N ARG A 28 14.77 2.43 -13.26
CA ARG A 28 14.31 1.12 -13.73
C ARG A 28 12.78 1.09 -13.70
N ILE A 29 12.19 0.53 -14.75
CA ILE A 29 10.76 0.23 -14.79
C ILE A 29 10.58 -1.21 -14.30
N ILE A 30 9.65 -1.41 -13.36
CA ILE A 30 9.19 -2.71 -12.91
C ILE A 30 7.75 -2.86 -13.40
N SER A 31 7.46 -3.98 -14.07
CA SER A 31 6.13 -4.24 -14.60
C SER A 31 5.31 -5.03 -13.59
N TRP A 32 4.08 -4.58 -13.31
CA TRP A 32 3.13 -5.42 -12.59
C TRP A 32 2.62 -6.55 -13.52
N PRO A 33 2.78 -7.84 -13.16
CA PRO A 33 2.57 -8.93 -14.11
C PRO A 33 1.09 -9.29 -14.34
N TRP A 34 0.17 -8.75 -13.54
CA TRP A 34 -1.26 -9.04 -13.63
C TRP A 34 -2.08 -7.86 -14.12
N LYS A 35 -3.35 -8.11 -14.46
CA LYS A 35 -4.29 -7.03 -14.80
C LYS A 35 -4.37 -6.05 -13.62
N PRO A 36 -4.23 -4.74 -13.88
CA PRO A 36 -4.31 -3.75 -12.82
C PRO A 36 -5.68 -3.79 -12.16
N SER A 37 -5.71 -3.79 -10.82
CA SER A 37 -6.92 -3.52 -10.06
C SER A 37 -7.27 -2.03 -10.16
N ASP A 38 -8.52 -1.68 -9.98
CA ASP A 38 -8.99 -0.29 -10.07
C ASP A 38 -8.42 0.60 -8.96
N ARG A 39 -8.01 0.02 -7.83
CA ARG A 39 -7.22 0.71 -6.82
C ARG A 39 -5.96 -0.08 -6.49
N VAL A 40 -4.87 0.66 -6.42
CA VAL A 40 -3.54 0.14 -6.21
C VAL A 40 -2.84 1.02 -5.21
N PHE A 41 -2.23 0.40 -4.20
CA PHE A 41 -1.32 1.07 -3.29
C PHE A 41 0.07 0.44 -3.39
N VAL A 42 1.10 1.29 -3.41
CA VAL A 42 2.50 0.85 -3.36
C VAL A 42 3.18 1.57 -2.22
N GLY A 43 3.94 0.82 -1.43
CA GLY A 43 4.75 1.36 -0.35
C GLY A 43 5.98 0.50 -0.10
N GLN A 44 6.90 1.00 0.70
CA GLN A 44 8.08 0.24 1.11
C GLN A 44 7.93 -0.16 2.57
N SER A 45 8.22 -1.42 2.87
CA SER A 45 8.33 -1.92 4.24
C SER A 45 9.48 -2.92 4.31
N GLN A 46 10.28 -2.82 5.35
CA GLN A 46 11.43 -3.68 5.65
C GLN A 46 12.39 -3.78 4.46
N GLY A 47 12.62 -2.65 3.77
CA GLY A 47 13.47 -2.57 2.59
C GLY A 47 12.86 -3.08 1.28
N HIS A 48 11.68 -3.71 1.32
CA HIS A 48 11.05 -4.32 0.15
C HIS A 48 9.85 -3.52 -0.36
N LEU A 49 9.67 -3.50 -1.67
CA LEU A 49 8.50 -2.91 -2.29
C LEU A 49 7.28 -3.81 -2.05
N HIS A 50 6.23 -3.22 -1.52
CA HIS A 50 4.94 -3.87 -1.30
C HIS A 50 3.92 -3.28 -2.26
N TYR A 51 3.13 -4.15 -2.87
CA TYR A 51 2.03 -3.81 -3.75
C TYR A 51 0.74 -4.37 -3.15
N MET A 52 -0.27 -3.53 -3.03
CA MET A 52 -1.58 -3.94 -2.52
C MET A 52 -2.62 -3.79 -3.61
N SER A 53 -3.37 -4.88 -3.81
CA SER A 53 -4.48 -4.95 -4.75
C SER A 53 -5.71 -5.51 -4.08
N GLU A 54 -6.85 -5.00 -4.52
CA GLU A 54 -8.15 -5.53 -4.12
C GLU A 54 -8.59 -6.58 -5.12
N TYR A 55 -9.14 -7.69 -4.62
CA TYR A 55 -9.83 -8.67 -5.43
C TYR A 55 -11.25 -8.16 -5.74
N ARG A 56 -11.62 -8.16 -7.02
CA ARG A 56 -12.93 -7.76 -7.50
C ARG A 56 -13.67 -8.98 -8.04
N ASP A 57 -14.89 -9.20 -7.56
CA ASP A 57 -15.78 -10.21 -8.13
C ASP A 57 -16.59 -9.68 -9.33
N ASP A 58 -17.35 -10.58 -9.97
CA ASP A 58 -18.20 -10.23 -11.13
C ASP A 58 -19.28 -9.18 -10.80
N THR A 59 -19.59 -8.95 -9.52
CA THR A 59 -20.57 -7.97 -9.05
C THR A 59 -19.96 -6.59 -8.79
N ARG A 60 -18.68 -6.40 -9.14
CA ARG A 60 -17.88 -5.19 -8.87
C ARG A 60 -17.68 -4.93 -7.38
N GLN A 61 -17.85 -5.93 -6.53
CA GLN A 61 -17.58 -5.83 -5.11
C GLN A 61 -16.16 -6.24 -4.80
N MET A 62 -15.56 -5.54 -3.84
CA MET A 62 -14.26 -5.90 -3.31
C MET A 62 -14.45 -6.67 -2.02
N THR A 63 -13.82 -7.83 -1.91
CA THR A 63 -14.03 -8.75 -0.79
C THR A 63 -12.74 -9.07 -0.02
N GLU A 64 -11.59 -8.77 -0.60
CA GLU A 64 -10.28 -9.10 -0.03
C GLU A 64 -9.21 -8.09 -0.45
N LEU A 65 -8.27 -7.83 0.46
CA LEU A 65 -7.03 -7.10 0.19
C LEU A 65 -5.87 -8.09 0.13
N SER A 66 -5.19 -8.15 -1.01
CA SER A 66 -3.97 -8.93 -1.18
C SER A 66 -2.75 -8.02 -1.14
N ILE A 67 -1.71 -8.46 -0.44
CA ILE A 67 -0.46 -7.73 -0.22
C ILE A 67 0.68 -8.58 -0.76
N TRP A 68 1.31 -8.07 -1.82
CA TRP A 68 2.39 -8.69 -2.54
C TRP A 68 3.71 -8.00 -2.22
N VAL A 69 4.80 -8.74 -2.24
CA VAL A 69 6.16 -8.22 -2.01
C VAL A 69 7.02 -8.57 -3.19
N LEU A 70 7.76 -7.57 -3.68
CA LEU A 70 8.83 -7.78 -4.64
C LEU A 70 10.04 -8.35 -3.90
N GLN A 71 10.27 -9.64 -4.04
CA GLN A 71 11.33 -10.36 -3.35
C GLN A 71 12.68 -10.17 -4.05
N ASP A 72 12.67 -10.21 -5.39
CA ASP A 72 13.87 -9.99 -6.20
C ASP A 72 13.58 -8.94 -7.26
N TYR A 73 14.28 -7.81 -7.13
CA TYR A 73 14.20 -6.73 -8.10
C TYR A 73 14.73 -7.15 -9.47
N HIS A 74 15.76 -7.99 -9.57
CA HIS A 74 16.36 -8.41 -10.85
C HIS A 74 15.37 -9.22 -11.69
N THR A 75 14.79 -10.27 -11.11
CA THR A 75 13.83 -11.16 -11.78
C THR A 75 12.41 -10.62 -11.81
N GLU A 76 12.13 -9.53 -11.09
CA GLU A 76 10.79 -8.95 -10.91
C GLU A 76 9.81 -9.95 -10.25
N GLU A 77 10.34 -10.74 -9.31
CA GLU A 77 9.59 -11.80 -8.63
C GLU A 77 8.69 -11.22 -7.52
N TRP A 78 7.39 -11.28 -7.74
CA TRP A 78 6.36 -10.90 -6.78
C TRP A 78 5.80 -12.12 -6.06
N VAL A 79 5.79 -12.07 -4.73
CA VAL A 79 5.25 -13.15 -3.88
C VAL A 79 4.10 -12.61 -3.04
N LEU A 80 3.01 -13.39 -2.94
CA LEU A 80 1.89 -13.07 -2.06
C LEU A 80 2.35 -13.22 -0.61
N LYS A 81 2.46 -12.10 0.11
CA LYS A 81 2.85 -12.09 1.53
C LYS A 81 1.65 -12.29 2.44
N HIS A 82 0.52 -11.66 2.10
CA HIS A 82 -0.67 -11.70 2.94
C HIS A 82 -1.93 -11.51 2.13
N SER A 83 -3.02 -12.17 2.54
CA SER A 83 -4.37 -11.90 2.06
C SER A 83 -5.30 -11.76 3.26
N VAL A 84 -6.14 -10.74 3.24
CA VAL A 84 -7.07 -10.45 4.34
C VAL A 84 -8.47 -10.14 3.82
N PRO A 85 -9.49 -10.92 4.23
CA PRO A 85 -10.87 -10.64 3.87
C PRO A 85 -11.34 -9.28 4.42
N PHE A 86 -12.19 -8.59 3.67
CA PHE A 86 -12.80 -7.33 4.08
C PHE A 86 -13.67 -7.50 5.33
N LEU A 87 -14.24 -8.69 5.52
CA LEU A 87 -14.95 -9.01 6.76
C LEU A 87 -14.06 -8.81 7.98
N GLN A 88 -12.79 -9.20 7.88
CA GLN A 88 -11.82 -9.04 8.96
C GLN A 88 -11.34 -7.59 9.08
N LEU A 89 -11.03 -6.91 7.98
CA LEU A 89 -10.55 -5.51 8.02
C LEU A 89 -11.63 -4.51 8.45
N PHE A 90 -12.86 -4.71 7.98
CA PHE A 90 -13.92 -3.71 8.01
C PHE A 90 -15.16 -4.14 8.77
N GLY A 91 -15.35 -5.44 9.03
CA GLY A 91 -16.61 -5.97 9.55
C GLY A 91 -17.74 -5.96 8.51
N ARG A 92 -17.39 -5.85 7.22
CA ARG A 92 -18.33 -5.88 6.08
C ARG A 92 -17.86 -6.94 5.09
N MET A 93 -18.79 -7.66 4.46
CA MET A 93 -18.46 -8.70 3.48
C MET A 93 -17.78 -8.12 2.23
N SER A 94 -18.12 -6.89 1.89
CA SER A 94 -17.57 -6.19 0.74
C SER A 94 -17.58 -4.68 0.91
N CYS A 95 -16.85 -3.99 0.02
CA CYS A 95 -16.93 -2.55 -0.18
C CYS A 95 -17.13 -2.23 -1.66
N HIS A 96 -17.79 -1.10 -1.95
CA HIS A 96 -18.03 -0.64 -3.31
C HIS A 96 -16.96 0.38 -3.75
N VAL A 97 -16.46 0.20 -4.96
CA VAL A 97 -15.43 1.06 -5.56
C VAL A 97 -15.94 2.46 -5.84
N GLU A 98 -17.20 2.53 -6.29
CA GLU A 98 -17.90 3.76 -6.64
C GLU A 98 -18.18 4.62 -5.41
N ASP A 99 -18.35 3.98 -4.25
CA ASP A 99 -18.66 4.66 -2.98
C ASP A 99 -17.41 5.15 -2.25
N ASP A 100 -16.21 4.87 -2.76
CA ASP A 100 -14.93 5.21 -2.13
C ASP A 100 -14.95 4.92 -0.63
N ASP A 101 -15.31 3.69 -0.29
CA ASP A 101 -15.67 3.26 1.05
C ASP A 101 -14.49 3.35 2.05
N TYR A 102 -13.27 3.13 1.56
CA TYR A 102 -12.04 3.21 2.33
C TYR A 102 -10.83 3.52 1.44
N ASN A 103 -9.73 4.01 2.04
CA ASN A 103 -8.44 4.19 1.36
C ASN A 103 -7.28 3.69 2.24
N VAL A 104 -6.36 2.93 1.65
CA VAL A 104 -5.06 2.63 2.28
C VAL A 104 -4.22 3.91 2.27
N VAL A 105 -3.74 4.31 3.45
CA VAL A 105 -2.93 5.51 3.64
C VAL A 105 -1.46 5.20 3.45
N THR A 106 -0.96 4.18 4.16
CA THR A 106 0.45 3.81 4.12
C THR A 106 0.72 2.42 4.69
N ILE A 107 1.93 1.91 4.46
CA ILE A 107 2.49 0.74 5.13
C ILE A 107 3.61 1.21 6.07
N HIS A 108 3.70 0.62 7.26
CA HIS A 108 4.76 0.95 8.20
C HIS A 108 6.13 0.57 7.61
N PRO A 109 7.13 1.47 7.65
CA PRO A 109 8.43 1.23 7.01
C PRO A 109 9.19 0.04 7.62
N ASP A 110 8.98 -0.28 8.90
CA ASP A 110 9.75 -1.33 9.60
C ASP A 110 8.92 -2.52 10.08
N HIS A 111 7.59 -2.43 10.01
CA HIS A 111 6.68 -3.41 10.63
C HIS A 111 5.65 -3.88 9.61
N ASN A 112 5.14 -5.08 9.83
CA ASN A 112 4.08 -5.69 9.03
C ASN A 112 2.70 -5.07 9.36
N MET A 113 2.59 -3.75 9.23
CA MET A 113 1.39 -3.01 9.60
C MET A 113 0.97 -2.05 8.49
N ILE A 114 -0.32 -2.04 8.16
CA ILE A 114 -0.91 -1.09 7.21
C ILE A 114 -1.83 -0.13 7.94
N PHE A 115 -1.98 1.06 7.39
CA PHE A 115 -2.89 2.09 7.89
C PHE A 115 -3.90 2.45 6.81
N PHE A 116 -5.17 2.57 7.19
CA PHE A 116 -6.26 2.88 6.26
C PHE A 116 -7.34 3.72 6.95
N VAL A 117 -8.06 4.49 6.15
CA VAL A 117 -9.22 5.27 6.57
C VAL A 117 -10.47 4.59 6.06
N ARG A 118 -11.45 4.39 6.94
CA ARG A 118 -12.81 4.04 6.55
C ARG A 118 -13.65 5.30 6.49
N HIS A 119 -14.25 5.58 5.33
CA HIS A 119 -14.91 6.85 5.08
C HIS A 119 -16.32 6.92 5.66
N TRP A 120 -16.99 5.79 5.86
CA TRP A 120 -18.35 5.77 6.45
C TRP A 120 -18.38 6.06 7.95
N ASP A 121 -17.29 5.84 8.69
CA ASP A 121 -17.19 6.20 10.11
C ASP A 121 -16.03 7.13 10.44
N LEU A 122 -15.34 7.61 9.40
CA LEU A 122 -14.22 8.55 9.48
C LEU A 122 -13.11 8.07 10.43
N LYS A 123 -12.87 6.76 10.53
CA LYS A 123 -11.85 6.22 11.43
C LYS A 123 -10.57 5.86 10.68
N LEU A 124 -9.46 6.40 11.18
CA LEU A 124 -8.12 5.89 10.91
C LEU A 124 -7.89 4.62 11.73
N LYS A 125 -7.50 3.56 11.05
CA LYS A 125 -7.22 2.25 11.63
C LYS A 125 -5.84 1.77 11.22
N SER A 126 -5.27 0.92 12.06
CA SER A 126 -4.16 0.06 11.68
C SER A 126 -4.61 -1.39 11.59
N TYR A 127 -3.93 -2.16 10.74
CA TYR A 127 -4.00 -3.61 10.69
C TYR A 127 -2.59 -4.18 10.78
N ASP A 128 -2.38 -5.01 11.78
CA ASP A 128 -1.14 -5.74 12.02
C ASP A 128 -1.26 -7.13 11.36
N MET A 129 -0.41 -7.42 10.39
CA MET A 129 -0.49 -8.66 9.59
C MET A 129 -0.01 -9.89 10.38
N ASP A 130 0.84 -9.70 11.39
CA ASP A 130 1.41 -10.80 12.19
C ASP A 130 0.35 -11.31 13.19
N SER A 131 -0.25 -10.40 13.95
CA SER A 131 -1.32 -10.68 14.91
C SER A 131 -2.71 -10.79 14.29
N LYS A 132 -2.86 -10.30 13.05
CA LYS A 132 -4.13 -10.26 12.30
C LYS A 132 -5.19 -9.38 12.97
N GLU A 133 -4.77 -8.43 13.79
CA GLU A 133 -5.65 -7.53 14.54
C GLU A 133 -5.87 -6.18 13.84
N VAL A 134 -7.11 -5.67 13.91
CA VAL A 134 -7.46 -4.31 13.48
C VAL A 134 -7.63 -3.42 14.71
N ARG A 135 -6.95 -2.28 14.74
CA ARG A 135 -7.05 -1.31 15.84
C ARG A 135 -7.53 0.04 15.33
N THR A 136 -8.42 0.69 16.07
CA THR A 136 -8.82 2.07 15.79
C THR A 136 -7.85 3.01 16.46
N LEU A 137 -7.26 3.93 15.67
CA LEU A 137 -6.29 4.90 16.15
C LEU A 137 -6.97 6.24 16.47
N ARG A 138 -7.82 6.71 15.56
CA ARG A 138 -8.48 8.03 15.69
C ARG A 138 -9.74 8.14 14.83
N THR A 139 -10.71 8.91 15.30
CA THR A 139 -11.82 9.42 14.48
C THR A 139 -11.46 10.80 13.94
N LEU A 140 -11.57 10.98 12.64
CA LEU A 140 -11.32 12.24 11.93
C LEU A 140 -12.54 13.14 12.12
N GLY A 141 -12.35 14.32 12.70
CA GLY A 141 -13.44 15.23 13.09
C GLY A 141 -14.02 16.09 11.96
N VAL A 142 -13.55 15.88 10.73
CA VAL A 142 -13.97 16.57 9.52
C VAL A 142 -14.15 15.48 8.45
N GLY A 143 -15.05 15.68 7.47
CA GLY A 143 -15.54 14.67 6.51
C GLY A 143 -14.49 13.90 5.71
N ARG A 144 -14.85 13.35 4.54
CA ARG A 144 -13.90 12.54 3.76
C ARG A 144 -12.63 13.35 3.44
N GLN A 145 -11.47 12.82 3.85
CA GLN A 145 -10.17 13.44 3.65
C GLN A 145 -9.21 12.46 2.96
N ASN A 146 -8.39 13.01 2.06
CA ASN A 146 -7.22 12.31 1.55
C ASN A 146 -6.09 12.47 2.57
N ILE A 147 -5.80 11.41 3.33
CA ILE A 147 -4.63 11.38 4.19
C ILE A 147 -3.44 10.94 3.33
N LEU A 148 -2.46 11.82 3.21
CA LEU A 148 -1.21 11.54 2.52
C LEU A 148 -0.11 11.30 3.57
N PRO A 149 0.60 10.17 3.52
CA PRO A 149 1.75 9.98 4.40
C PRO A 149 2.82 11.02 4.05
N TYR A 150 3.24 11.80 5.03
CA TYR A 150 4.48 12.54 4.93
C TYR A 150 5.63 11.57 5.16
N VAL A 151 6.42 11.33 4.11
CA VAL A 151 7.65 10.56 4.21
C VAL A 151 8.79 11.57 4.34
N PRO A 152 9.40 11.75 5.53
CA PRO A 152 10.59 12.57 5.64
C PRO A 152 11.69 11.92 4.79
N TYR A 153 12.03 12.58 3.69
CA TYR A 153 13.11 12.15 2.82
C TYR A 153 14.42 12.29 3.58
N PHE A 154 15.12 11.16 3.76
CA PHE A 154 16.45 11.07 4.35
C PHE A 154 16.57 11.70 5.75
N SER A 155 16.26 10.94 6.81
CA SER A 155 17.07 11.09 8.01
C SER A 155 18.44 10.53 7.66
N GLU A 156 19.48 11.39 7.65
CA GLU A 156 20.85 10.92 7.57
C GLU A 156 21.02 9.77 8.56
N SER A 157 21.41 8.63 8.00
CA SER A 157 21.85 7.45 8.72
C SER A 157 22.77 7.89 9.86
N SER A 158 22.32 7.81 11.11
CA SER A 158 23.21 7.85 12.28
C SER A 158 23.96 6.53 12.37
N VAL A 159 24.77 6.25 11.35
CA VAL A 159 25.86 5.29 11.44
C VAL A 159 26.97 6.03 12.20
N LEU A 160 27.24 5.54 13.42
CA LEU A 160 28.31 5.91 14.35
C LEU A 160 28.02 7.07 15.32
N ALA A 161 27.31 6.76 16.41
CA ALA A 161 27.76 7.24 17.72
C ALA A 161 28.54 6.09 18.40
N SER A 162 29.81 5.93 18.00
CA SER A 162 30.81 5.37 18.91
C SER A 162 31.87 6.44 19.15
N LYS A 163 32.33 6.52 20.41
CA LYS A 163 33.19 7.51 21.09
C LYS A 163 32.35 8.56 21.83
N HIS A 164 32.28 8.56 23.17
CA HIS A 164 33.30 8.24 24.19
C HIS A 164 32.75 7.46 25.38
#